data_AF-A0AAP0KJC2-F1
#
_entry.id   AF-A0AAP0KJC2-F1
#
_cell.length_a   1.000
_cell.length_b   1.000
_cell.length_c   1.000
_cell.angle_alpha   90.00
_cell.angle_beta   90.00
_cell.angle_gamma   90.00
#
_symmetry.space_group_name_H-M   'P 1'
#
loop_
_entity.id
_entity.type
_entity.pdbx_description
1 polymer ?
#
loop_
_entity_poly.entity_id
_entity_poly.type
_entity_poly.pdbx_seq_one_letter_code
_entity_poly.pdbx_strand_id
1 'polypeptide(L)'
;MLTGTVPAGICELPNLANFTLSYNFFCEEEGICSNLTSRSIGFDDRQNCLPEKRFQRSKKECDAAYEHPVDCFEFHCGFTPAGAISPSPSPSTHP
;
A
#
# COMPACT_ATOMS: atom_id res chain seq x y z
N MET A 1 -3.41 5.35 -5.21
CA MET A 1 -3.90 4.24 -4.35
C MET A 1 -2.71 3.36 -4.04
N LEU A 2 -2.65 2.80 -2.83
CA LEU A 2 -1.50 2.02 -2.39
C LEU A 2 -1.74 0.53 -2.56
N THR A 3 -0.68 -0.22 -2.87
CA THR A 3 -0.65 -1.68 -3.01
C THR A 3 0.48 -2.27 -2.17
N GLY A 4 0.46 -3.59 -1.96
CA GLY A 4 1.50 -4.33 -1.25
C GLY A 4 1.08 -4.75 0.16
N THR A 5 2.08 -4.87 1.04
CA THR A 5 1.93 -5.36 2.41
C THR A 5 2.12 -4.22 3.41
N VAL A 6 1.28 -4.17 4.44
CA VAL A 6 1.44 -3.23 5.56
C VAL A 6 2.49 -3.80 6.53
N PRO A 7 3.65 -3.14 6.75
CA PRO A 7 4.69 -3.66 7.62
C PRO A 7 4.30 -3.64 9.10
N ALA A 8 4.70 -4.67 9.85
CA ALA A 8 4.39 -4.79 11.29
C ALA A 8 4.85 -3.57 12.12
N GLY A 9 5.99 -2.96 11.74
CA GLY A 9 6.55 -1.81 12.44
C GLY A 9 5.62 -0.60 12.52
N ILE A 10 4.69 -0.45 11.58
CA ILE A 10 3.67 0.62 11.63
C ILE A 10 2.73 0.40 12.82
N CYS A 11 2.30 -0.85 13.02
CA CYS A 11 1.36 -1.24 14.07
C CYS A 11 2.02 -1.31 15.46
N GLU A 12 3.36 -1.34 15.50
CA GLU A 12 4.18 -1.32 16.72
C GLU A 12 4.51 0.09 17.22
N LEU A 13 4.18 1.13 16.45
CA LEU A 13 4.48 2.51 16.84
C LEU A 13 3.93 2.83 18.24
N PRO A 14 4.78 3.29 19.18
CA PRO A 14 4.43 3.37 20.60
C PRO A 14 3.36 4.43 20.91
N ASN A 15 3.25 5.45 20.06
CA ASN A 15 2.29 6.56 20.20
C ASN A 15 1.17 6.50 19.16
N LEU A 16 0.96 5.35 18.50
CA LEU A 16 -0.09 5.20 17.50
C LEU A 16 -1.46 5.28 18.18
N ALA A 17 -2.27 6.27 17.82
CA ALA A 17 -3.61 6.46 18.37
C ALA A 17 -4.71 6.13 17.35
N ASN A 18 -4.43 6.35 16.06
CA ASN A 18 -5.36 6.09 14.97
C ASN A 18 -4.59 5.71 13.71
N PHE A 19 -5.04 4.67 13.02
CA PHE A 19 -4.48 4.20 11.77
C PHE A 19 -5.61 3.88 10.77
N THR A 20 -5.73 4.71 9.74
CA THR A 20 -6.71 4.54 8.66
C THR A 20 -6.00 4.01 7.41
N LEU A 21 -6.20 2.72 7.15
CA LEU A 21 -5.70 2.01 5.97
C LEU A 21 -6.72 2.01 4.82
N SER A 22 -7.96 2.40 5.11
CA SER A 22 -9.10 2.15 4.25
C SER A 22 -9.00 2.77 2.86
N TYR A 23 -9.73 2.17 1.92
CA TYR A 23 -9.77 2.59 0.51
C TYR A 23 -8.40 2.51 -0.18
N ASN A 24 -7.71 1.38 -0.07
CA ASN A 24 -6.47 1.08 -0.82
C ASN A 24 -6.58 -0.32 -1.48
N PHE A 25 -5.47 -0.94 -1.85
CA PHE A 25 -5.40 -2.28 -2.45
C PHE A 25 -4.33 -3.15 -1.75
N PHE A 26 -4.19 -3.00 -0.43
CA PHE A 26 -3.28 -3.86 0.34
C PHE A 26 -3.78 -5.30 0.36
N CYS A 27 -2.85 -6.24 0.16
CA CYS A 27 -3.15 -7.68 0.10
C CYS A 27 -2.89 -8.38 1.43
N GLU A 28 -2.08 -7.78 2.30
CA GLU A 28 -1.65 -8.35 3.56
C GLU A 28 -1.37 -7.27 4.61
N GLU A 29 -1.60 -7.62 5.87
CA GLU A 29 -1.18 -6.89 7.05
C GLU A 29 -0.25 -7.79 7.85
N GLU A 30 1.02 -7.44 7.98
CA GLU A 30 1.94 -8.26 8.77
C GLU A 30 1.65 -8.14 10.27
N GLY A 31 1.56 -9.31 10.92
CA GLY A 31 1.61 -9.42 12.38
C GLY A 31 0.42 -8.83 13.13
N ILE A 32 0.72 -7.93 14.08
CA ILE A 32 -0.18 -7.44 15.14
C ILE A 32 -1.14 -6.32 14.73
N CYS A 33 -1.16 -5.90 13.46
CA CYS A 33 -2.11 -4.90 12.98
C CYS A 33 -3.57 -5.30 13.25
N SER A 34 -3.87 -6.61 13.21
CA SER A 34 -5.18 -7.16 13.58
C SER A 34 -5.55 -6.99 15.07
N ASN A 35 -4.60 -6.63 15.94
CA ASN A 35 -4.77 -6.42 17.38
C ASN A 35 -4.93 -4.93 17.75
N LEU A 36 -4.90 -4.01 16.78
CA LEU A 36 -4.95 -2.56 17.07
C LEU A 36 -6.22 -2.16 17.82
N THR A 37 -7.37 -2.73 17.47
CA THR A 37 -8.64 -2.46 18.16
C THR A 37 -8.59 -2.89 19.64
N SER A 38 -7.96 -4.03 19.97
CA SER A 38 -7.80 -4.48 21.36
C SER A 38 -6.79 -3.64 22.16
N ARG A 39 -5.95 -2.85 21.49
CA ARG A 39 -5.05 -1.86 22.11
C ARG A 39 -5.68 -0.46 22.22
N SER A 40 -6.99 -0.33 21.99
CA SER A 40 -7.71 0.95 21.98
C SER A 40 -7.22 1.94 20.92
N ILE A 41 -6.64 1.44 19.83
CA ILE A 41 -6.21 2.24 18.68
C ILE A 41 -7.33 2.26 17.66
N GLY A 42 -7.72 3.44 17.18
CA GLY A 42 -8.67 3.56 16.08
C GLY A 42 -8.10 2.91 14.82
N PHE A 43 -8.83 1.97 14.20
CA PHE A 43 -8.33 1.23 13.05
C PHE A 43 -9.43 1.03 12.01
N ASP A 44 -9.14 1.38 10.75
CA ASP A 44 -10.05 1.21 9.61
C ASP A 44 -9.30 0.57 8.43
N ASP A 45 -9.55 -0.72 8.19
CA ASP A 45 -8.96 -1.55 7.14
C ASP A 45 -9.91 -1.82 5.96
N ARG A 46 -11.08 -1.16 5.93
CA ARG A 46 -12.13 -1.42 4.92
C ARG A 46 -11.67 -1.03 3.52
N GLN A 47 -12.30 -1.60 2.50
CA GLN A 47 -12.05 -1.26 1.10
C GLN A 47 -10.58 -1.47 0.69
N ASN A 48 -9.99 -2.58 1.12
CA ASN A 48 -8.70 -3.11 0.69
C ASN A 48 -8.88 -4.47 0.00
N CYS A 49 -7.76 -5.18 -0.25
CA CYS A 49 -7.71 -6.50 -0.85
C CYS A 49 -7.26 -7.57 0.16
N LEU A 50 -7.66 -7.41 1.43
CA LEU A 50 -7.26 -8.28 2.54
C LEU A 50 -8.15 -9.53 2.62
N PRO A 51 -7.62 -10.74 2.42
CA PRO A 51 -8.40 -11.97 2.58
C PRO A 51 -8.99 -12.09 3.99
N GLU A 52 -10.16 -12.71 4.12
CA GLU A 52 -10.84 -12.99 5.40
C GLU A 52 -11.29 -11.76 6.23
N LYS A 53 -10.95 -10.54 5.82
CA LYS A 53 -11.45 -9.30 6.45
C LYS A 53 -12.83 -8.91 5.93
N ARG A 54 -13.59 -8.19 6.76
CA ARG A 54 -14.93 -7.68 6.38
C ARG A 54 -14.81 -6.40 5.57
N PHE A 55 -15.85 -6.12 4.77
CA PHE A 55 -16.01 -4.87 4.00
C PHE A 55 -14.84 -4.55 3.05
N GLN A 56 -14.28 -5.59 2.44
CA GLN A 56 -13.19 -5.49 1.48
C GLN A 56 -13.70 -5.24 0.06
N ARG A 57 -12.79 -4.86 -0.83
CA ARG A 57 -13.08 -4.69 -2.26
C ARG A 57 -13.53 -5.99 -2.88
N SER A 58 -14.22 -5.89 -4.00
CA SER A 58 -14.53 -7.07 -4.79
C SER A 58 -13.26 -7.69 -5.37
N LYS A 59 -13.27 -9.01 -5.58
CA LYS A 59 -12.19 -9.73 -6.25
C LYS A 59 -11.82 -9.08 -7.59
N LYS A 60 -12.82 -8.65 -8.36
CA LYS A 60 -12.64 -7.97 -9.65
C LYS A 60 -11.80 -6.69 -9.53
N GLU A 61 -12.04 -5.87 -8.51
CA GLU A 61 -11.27 -4.63 -8.29
C GLU A 61 -9.83 -4.93 -7.88
N CYS A 62 -9.62 -5.96 -7.05
CA CYS A 62 -8.29 -6.37 -6.62
C CYS A 62 -7.47 -6.97 -7.75
N ASP A 63 -8.07 -7.88 -8.53
CA ASP A 63 -7.40 -8.51 -9.68
C ASP A 63 -6.97 -7.44 -10.70
N ALA A 64 -7.82 -6.45 -10.99
CA ALA A 64 -7.47 -5.35 -11.90
C ALA A 64 -6.27 -4.51 -11.42
N ALA A 65 -6.10 -4.35 -10.10
CA ALA A 65 -4.94 -3.67 -9.52
C ALA A 65 -3.67 -4.53 -9.59
N TYR A 66 -3.78 -5.85 -9.44
CA TYR A 66 -2.64 -6.78 -9.53
C TYR A 66 -2.15 -6.98 -10.96
N GLU A 67 -3.02 -6.85 -11.96
CA GLU A 67 -2.64 -6.91 -13.38
C GLU A 67 -1.73 -5.73 -13.81
N HIS A 68 -1.73 -4.63 -13.05
CA HIS A 68 -0.98 -3.41 -13.36
C HIS A 68 -0.14 -2.96 -12.14
N PRO A 69 0.88 -3.74 -11.73
CA PRO A 69 1.71 -3.39 -10.59
C PRO A 69 2.49 -2.11 -10.86
N VAL A 70 2.68 -1.29 -9.82
CA VAL A 70 3.54 -0.11 -9.87
C VAL A 70 4.95 -0.54 -9.49
N ASP A 71 5.90 -0.40 -10.42
CA ASP A 71 7.32 -0.47 -10.10
C ASP A 71 7.82 0.90 -9.63
N CYS A 72 8.02 1.06 -8.32
CA CYS A 72 8.51 2.30 -7.74
C CYS A 72 9.91 2.72 -8.22
N PHE A 73 10.69 1.83 -8.85
CA PHE A 73 12.00 2.15 -9.43
C PHE A 73 11.91 2.71 -10.85
N GLU A 74 10.82 2.44 -11.57
CA GLU A 74 10.59 3.02 -12.90
C GLU A 74 10.13 4.48 -12.81
N PHE A 75 9.51 4.87 -11.70
CA PHE A 75 9.05 6.23 -11.48
C PHE A 75 10.10 7.05 -10.72
N HIS A 76 10.74 7.99 -11.41
CA HIS A 76 11.69 8.94 -10.83
C HIS A 76 10.96 10.05 -10.03
N CYS A 77 10.23 9.67 -8.99
CA CYS A 77 9.40 10.56 -8.17
C CYS A 77 10.02 10.91 -6.80
N GLY A 78 11.35 10.74 -6.64
CA GLY A 78 12.07 11.00 -5.39
C GLY A 78 13.35 11.84 -5.58
N PHE A 79 13.60 12.74 -4.62
CA PHE A 79 14.72 13.68 -4.51
C PHE A 79 16.02 13.13 -5.12
N THR A 80 16.46 13.70 -6.25
CA THR A 80 17.88 13.69 -6.56
C THR A 80 18.57 14.52 -5.47
N PRO A 81 19.59 13.99 -4.75
CA PRO A 81 20.62 14.88 -4.24
C PRO A 81 21.10 15.66 -5.46
N ALA A 82 21.08 17.00 -5.41
CA ALA A 82 21.41 17.85 -6.54
C ALA A 82 22.69 17.34 -7.24
N GLY A 83 22.55 16.67 -8.40
CA GLY A 83 23.70 16.09 -9.09
C GLY A 83 23.48 14.84 -9.95
N ALA A 84 22.40 14.06 -9.76
CA ALA A 84 22.18 12.85 -10.57
C ALA A 84 21.05 13.04 -11.59
N ILE A 85 21.32 13.76 -12.68
CA ILE A 85 20.45 13.79 -13.85
C ILE A 85 20.79 12.54 -14.68
N SER A 86 20.03 11.45 -14.51
CA SER A 86 20.00 10.38 -15.53
C SER A 86 18.97 10.73 -16.60
N PRO A 87 19.27 10.52 -17.90
CA PRO A 87 18.32 10.81 -18.96
C PRO A 87 17.14 9.85 -18.88
N SER A 88 15.93 10.40 -18.94
CA SER A 88 14.67 9.65 -19.02
C SER A 88 14.71 8.71 -20.23
N PRO A 89 14.28 7.44 -20.12
CA PRO A 89 14.04 6.64 -21.31
C PRO A 89 12.82 7.22 -22.04
N SER A 90 12.95 7.37 -23.37
CA SER A 90 11.84 7.74 -24.25
C SER A 90 10.74 6.66 -24.20
N PRO A 91 9.46 7.02 -24.34
CA PRO A 91 8.38 6.03 -24.39
C PRO A 91 8.58 5.09 -25.58
N SER A 92 8.64 3.79 -25.32
CA SER A 92 8.61 2.76 -26.35
C SER A 92 7.25 2.81 -27.06
N THR A 93 7.23 3.29 -28.29
CA THR A 93 6.14 2.99 -29.23
C THR A 93 6.24 1.51 -29.58
N HIS A 94 5.35 0.70 -29.04
CA HIS A 94 5.10 -0.65 -29.53
C HIS A 94 3.85 -0.63 -30.44
N PRO A 95 3.86 -1.38 -31.57
CA PRO A 95 2.90 -1.24 -32.67
C PRO A 95 1.48 -1.72 -32.36
#